data_AF-A0A0A9EIV8-F1
#
_entry.id   AF-A0A0A9EIV8-F1
#
_cell.length_a   1.000
_cell.length_b   1.000
_cell.length_c   1.000
_cell.angle_alpha   90.00
_cell.angle_beta   90.00
_cell.angle_gamma   90.00
#
_symmetry.space_group_name_H-M   'P 1'
#
loop_
_entity.id
_entity.type
_entity.pdbx_description
1 polymer ?
#
loop_
_entity_poly.entity_id
_entity_poly.type
_entity_poly.pdbx_seq_one_letter_code
_entity_poly.pdbx_strand_id
1 'polypeptide(L)'
;MAWQIATANGPNGYNRDYLFSIEKALAKISHEDDSIIELANEVRKVMNRTKETKITGSDASLKSHAPLVNLSALPEGTVVVSR
;
A
#
# COMPACT_ATOMS: atom_id res chain seq x y z
N MET A 1 -0.15 -11.29 -3.40
CA MET A 1 -0.74 -9.93 -3.40
C MET A 1 -0.93 -9.36 -1.99
N ALA A 2 -1.45 -10.13 -1.02
CA ALA A 2 -1.69 -9.65 0.34
C ALA A 2 -0.49 -8.97 1.03
N TRP A 3 0.73 -9.46 0.85
CA TRP A 3 1.94 -8.82 1.38
C TRP A 3 2.13 -7.38 0.89
N GLN A 4 1.90 -7.15 -0.42
CA GLN A 4 2.01 -5.81 -1.00
C GLN A 4 0.97 -4.86 -0.41
N ILE A 5 -0.26 -5.33 -0.18
CA ILE A 5 -1.32 -4.51 0.42
C ILE A 5 -1.00 -4.20 1.90
N ALA A 6 -0.44 -5.16 2.63
CA ALA A 6 -0.05 -4.97 4.02
C ALA A 6 1.03 -3.89 4.18
N THR A 7 2.01 -3.84 3.26
CA THR A 7 3.16 -2.93 3.35
C THR A 7 2.99 -1.63 2.55
N ALA A 8 2.14 -1.61 1.52
CA ALA A 8 1.98 -0.44 0.67
C ALA A 8 1.35 0.75 1.41
N ASN A 9 1.94 1.91 1.19
CA ASN A 9 1.52 3.20 1.73
C ASN A 9 1.54 4.25 0.62
N GLY A 10 0.52 5.08 0.56
CA GLY A 10 0.43 6.20 -0.35
C GLY A 10 0.21 7.52 0.38
N PRO A 11 -0.07 8.62 -0.35
CA PRO A 11 -0.38 9.93 0.23
C PRO A 11 -1.58 9.89 1.18
N ASN A 12 -2.52 8.98 0.94
CA ASN A 12 -3.76 8.81 1.73
C ASN A 12 -3.63 7.73 2.82
N GLY A 13 -2.41 7.33 3.17
CA GLY A 13 -2.16 6.29 4.17
C GLY A 13 -2.06 4.89 3.55
N TYR A 14 -2.29 3.88 4.39
CA TYR A 14 -1.96 2.51 4.05
C TYR A 14 -3.06 1.79 3.27
N ASN A 15 -2.65 1.00 2.28
CA ASN A 15 -3.59 0.29 1.43
C ASN A 15 -4.44 -0.74 2.20
N ARG A 16 -3.90 -1.38 3.26
CA ARG A 16 -4.70 -2.31 4.08
C ARG A 16 -5.87 -1.63 4.80
N ASP A 17 -5.73 -0.36 5.16
CA ASP A 17 -6.78 0.36 5.89
C ASP A 17 -7.98 0.61 4.96
N TYR A 18 -7.71 0.89 3.68
CA TYR A 18 -8.74 0.95 2.62
C TYR A 18 -9.44 -0.39 2.43
N LEU A 19 -8.69 -1.50 2.40
CA LEU A 19 -9.26 -2.86 2.28
C LEU A 19 -10.16 -3.21 3.49
N PHE A 20 -9.83 -2.81 4.71
CA PHE A 20 -10.73 -3.05 5.84
C PHE A 20 -11.95 -2.11 5.84
N SER A 21 -11.78 -0.89 5.33
CA SER A 21 -12.89 0.04 5.13
C SER A 21 -13.91 -0.51 4.12
N ILE A 22 -13.46 -1.11 3.01
CA ILE A 22 -14.37 -1.66 2.00
C ILE A 22 -15.12 -2.88 2.52
N GLU A 23 -14.44 -3.82 3.18
CA GLU A 23 -15.07 -4.98 3.85
C GLU A 23 -16.16 -4.54 4.83
N LYS A 24 -15.88 -3.52 5.66
CA LYS A 24 -16.86 -2.98 6.61
C LYS A 24 -18.03 -2.27 5.93
N ALA A 25 -17.80 -1.56 4.83
CA ALA A 25 -18.86 -0.88 4.09
C ALA A 25 -19.78 -1.89 3.39
N LEU A 26 -19.20 -2.94 2.81
CA LEU A 26 -19.89 -4.07 2.20
C LEU A 26 -20.77 -4.83 3.22
N ALA A 27 -20.22 -5.15 4.39
CA ALA A 27 -20.99 -5.75 5.48
C ALA A 27 -22.16 -4.87 5.96
N LYS A 28 -22.01 -3.55 5.97
CA LYS A 28 -23.09 -2.62 6.35
C LYS A 28 -24.26 -2.60 5.38
N ILE A 29 -24.03 -2.88 4.10
CA ILE A 29 -25.09 -2.97 3.09
C ILE A 29 -25.59 -4.42 2.92
N SER A 30 -25.21 -5.34 3.81
CA SER A 30 -25.50 -6.79 3.73
C SER A 30 -25.08 -7.42 2.40
N HIS A 31 -24.03 -6.89 1.78
CA HIS A 31 -23.46 -7.43 0.55
C HIS A 31 -22.04 -7.90 0.84
N GLU A 32 -21.86 -9.21 0.92
CA GLU A 32 -20.55 -9.81 1.15
C GLU A 32 -19.86 -10.09 -0.19
N ASP A 33 -18.54 -9.87 -0.23
CA ASP A 33 -17.70 -10.23 -1.37
C ASP A 33 -16.60 -11.17 -0.86
N ASP A 34 -16.70 -12.44 -1.24
CA ASP A 34 -15.77 -13.49 -0.83
C ASP A 34 -14.31 -13.14 -1.17
N SER A 35 -14.07 -12.47 -2.30
CA SER A 35 -12.72 -12.08 -2.72
C SER A 35 -12.12 -11.03 -1.80
N ILE A 36 -12.93 -10.06 -1.38
CA ILE A 36 -12.50 -9.02 -0.43
C ILE A 36 -12.27 -9.62 0.95
N ILE A 37 -13.16 -10.52 1.40
CA ILE A 37 -13.06 -11.19 2.70
C ILE A 37 -11.79 -12.07 2.76
N GLU A 38 -11.55 -12.89 1.73
CA GLU A 38 -10.37 -13.74 1.64
C GLU A 38 -9.09 -12.90 1.65
N LEU A 39 -9.05 -11.82 0.87
CA LEU A 39 -7.89 -10.94 0.79
C LEU A 39 -7.63 -10.22 2.12
N ALA A 40 -8.68 -9.72 2.78
CA ALA A 40 -8.56 -9.08 4.09
C ALA A 40 -8.00 -10.05 5.15
N ASN A 41 -8.44 -11.31 5.11
CA ASN A 41 -7.93 -12.35 6.00
C ASN A 41 -6.46 -12.68 5.73
N GLU A 42 -6.05 -12.80 4.46
CA GLU A 42 -4.65 -13.05 4.12
C GLU A 42 -3.76 -11.87 4.52
N VAL A 43 -4.23 -10.63 4.36
CA VAL A 43 -3.51 -9.41 4.82
C VAL A 43 -3.33 -9.43 6.34
N ARG A 44 -4.35 -9.78 7.13
CA ARG A 44 -4.24 -9.94 8.60
C ARG A 44 -3.19 -10.98 8.97
N LYS A 45 -3.17 -12.11 8.27
CA LYS A 45 -2.20 -13.21 8.50
C LYS A 45 -0.76 -12.77 8.25
N VAL A 46 -0.51 -12.05 7.15
CA VAL A 46 0.81 -11.48 6.86
C VAL A 46 1.24 -10.48 7.94
N MET A 47 0.34 -9.61 8.37
CA MET A 47 0.63 -8.65 9.43
C MET A 47 0.96 -9.33 10.77
N ASN A 48 0.26 -10.41 11.11
CA ASN A 48 0.48 -11.14 12.35
C ASN A 48 1.82 -11.89 12.36
N ARG A 49 2.19 -12.54 11.24
CA ARG A 49 3.53 -13.15 11.10
C ARG A 49 4.66 -12.13 11.30
N THR A 50 4.46 -10.89 10.84
CA THR A 50 5.46 -9.82 10.99
C THR A 50 5.58 -9.32 12.43
N LYS A 51 4.52 -9.45 13.24
CA LYS A 51 4.50 -9.07 14.66
C LYS A 51 5.11 -10.17 15.55
N GLU A 52 4.93 -11.43 15.19
CA GLU A 52 5.47 -12.58 15.94
C GLU A 52 7.00 -12.70 15.86
N THR A 53 7.64 -12.19 14.80
CA THR A 53 9.11 -12.13 14.71
C THR A 53 9.73 -11.13 15.70
N LYS A 54 8.94 -10.32 16.42
CA LYS A 54 9.45 -9.28 17.33
C LYS A 54 9.50 -9.68 18.81
N ILE A 55 9.50 -10.98 19.13
CA ILE A 55 9.82 -11.49 20.48
C ILE A 55 11.19 -12.17 20.61
N THR A 56 11.97 -12.26 19.53
CA THR A 56 13.38 -12.69 19.59
C THR A 56 14.22 -11.68 18.83
N GLY A 57 15.11 -11.01 19.56
CA GLY A 57 15.85 -9.85 19.11
C GLY A 57 16.73 -10.06 17.89
N SER A 58 16.96 -8.97 17.18
CA SER A 58 18.23 -8.62 16.52
C SER A 58 18.10 -7.21 15.98
N ASP A 59 18.96 -6.32 16.48
CA ASP A 59 19.16 -4.95 16.02
C ASP A 59 19.39 -4.88 14.51
N ALA A 60 18.37 -4.44 13.76
CA ALA A 60 18.52 -4.09 12.36
C ALA A 60 18.69 -2.57 12.24
N SER A 61 19.95 -2.13 12.28
CA SER A 61 20.39 -0.80 11.88
C SER A 61 19.98 -0.54 10.42
N LEU A 62 18.86 0.16 10.22
CA LEU A 62 18.44 0.62 8.90
C LEU A 62 19.15 1.95 8.60
N LYS A 63 20.34 1.85 7.99
CA LYS A 63 20.99 3.00 7.33
C LYS A 63 20.04 3.56 6.27
N SER A 64 19.58 4.80 6.47
CA SER A 64 18.87 5.56 5.44
C SER A 64 19.85 5.93 4.32
N HIS A 65 19.66 5.36 3.14
CA HIS A 65 20.27 5.89 1.93
C HIS A 65 19.21 5.88 0.83
N ALA A 66 18.43 6.96 0.76
CA ALA A 66 17.62 7.27 -0.41
C ALA A 66 18.34 8.41 -1.16
N PRO A 67 18.94 8.16 -2.34
CA PRO A 67 19.38 9.24 -3.19
C PRO A 67 18.17 9.84 -3.91
N LEU A 68 17.97 11.12 -3.65
CA LEU A 68 17.32 12.18 -4.43
C LEU A 68 16.72 11.74 -5.79
N VAL A 69 15.39 11.86 -5.90
CA VAL A 69 14.63 11.84 -7.16
C VAL A 69 15.09 12.97 -8.10
N ASN A 70 15.73 12.63 -9.22
CA ASN A 70 15.86 13.55 -10.35
C ASN A 70 14.68 13.31 -11.30
N LEU A 71 13.66 14.15 -11.18
CA LEU A 71 12.55 14.21 -12.11
C LEU A 71 12.97 15.11 -13.29
N SER A 72 13.47 14.53 -14.38
CA SER A 72 13.76 15.28 -15.60
C SER A 72 12.43 15.74 -16.23
N ALA A 73 12.25 17.05 -16.29
CA ALA A 73 11.10 17.70 -16.92
C ALA A 73 10.96 17.29 -18.39
N LEU A 74 9.73 16.92 -18.76
CA LEU A 74 9.33 16.58 -20.13
C LEU A 74 9.21 17.88 -20.94
N PRO A 75 9.78 17.97 -22.16
CA PRO A 75 9.82 19.22 -22.91
C PRO A 75 8.44 19.66 -23.37
N GLU A 76 8.10 20.91 -23.05
CA GLU A 76 6.86 21.58 -23.43
C GLU A 76 6.77 21.70 -24.97
N GLY A 77 5.69 21.16 -25.54
CA GLY A 77 5.40 21.24 -26.97
C GLY A 77 5.18 22.68 -27.41
N THR A 78 6.08 23.20 -28.25
CA THR A 78 5.89 24.46 -28.95
C THR A 78 4.90 24.25 -30.10
N VAL A 79 3.73 24.87 -30.01
CA VAL A 79 2.81 25.07 -31.14
C VAL A 79 3.28 26.31 -31.91
N VAL A 80 3.86 26.13 -33.10
CA VAL A 80 4.03 27.22 -34.08
C VAL A 80 2.71 27.39 -34.83
N VAL A 81 2.08 28.55 -34.65
CA VAL A 81 1.01 29.06 -35.51
C VAL A 81 1.68 29.96 -36.54
N SER A 82 1.75 29.50 -37.80
CA SER A 82 2.10 30.36 -38.93
C SER A 82 0.82 30.91 -39.54
N ARG A 83 0.79 32.24 -39.71
CA ARG A 83 -0.27 33.03 -40.33
C ARG A 83 -0.39 32.78 -41.82
#